data_AF-A0A3D2J3R7-F1
#
_entry.id   AF-A0A3D2J3R7-F1
#
_cell.length_a   1.000
_cell.length_b   1.000
_cell.length_c   1.000
_cell.angle_alpha   90.00
_cell.angle_beta   90.00
_cell.angle_gamma   90.00
#
_symmetry.space_group_name_H-M   'P 1'
#
loop_
_entity.id
_entity.type
_entity.pdbx_description
1 polymer ?
#
loop_
_entity_poly.entity_id
_entity_poly.type
_entity_poly.pdbx_seq_one_letter_code
_entity_poly.pdbx_strand_id
1 'polypeptide(L)'
;MLRLLQQRNMALLWIGGLISLIGDWLLLAALPYYVYQLTGSLLATAAMTVMQLAPSVVLSSFAGVFVDRWNRKATLILCNILQCGIVLLLLLVHSKSWLPAVYVVVFVQATVSIFVAPAQYALLPHLVAENELTTANSLFGINNQLARLIGPPLGGALLGSFGINPVVALDSGSFLIVALMLIYMVVPSLPFHIPVLPVALTVALLLGPEQVATGVALQTLMQTSVENSYQGRLFGTMGTTGALFSMLGGAFAGPLGERFGIVPALDVTALLTLVAAGIVFFSIRST
;
A
#
# COMPACT_ATOMS: atom_id res chain seq x y z
N MET A 1 -13.65 -3.45 15.95
CA MET A 1 -13.40 -2.52 14.81
C MET A 1 -14.01 -1.14 15.00
N LEU A 2 -15.33 -0.94 14.94
CA LEU A 2 -15.94 0.41 15.01
C LEU A 2 -15.60 1.20 16.29
N ARG A 3 -15.43 0.52 17.43
CA ARG A 3 -14.99 1.14 18.69
C ARG A 3 -13.61 1.82 18.58
N LEU A 4 -12.68 1.27 17.79
CA LEU A 4 -11.37 1.88 17.57
C LEU A 4 -11.46 3.19 16.79
N LEU A 5 -12.40 3.28 15.84
CA LEU A 5 -12.66 4.50 15.09
C LEU A 5 -13.39 5.58 15.91
N GLN A 6 -13.87 5.25 17.12
CA GLN A 6 -14.39 6.25 18.06
C GLN A 6 -13.26 6.93 18.85
N GLN A 7 -12.08 6.31 18.94
CA GLN A 7 -10.91 6.92 19.56
C GLN A 7 -10.31 7.96 18.60
N ARG A 8 -10.35 9.23 19.00
CA ARG A 8 -10.02 10.38 18.14
C ARG A 8 -8.67 10.24 17.41
N ASN A 9 -7.60 9.87 18.11
CA ASN A 9 -6.27 9.79 17.51
C ASN A 9 -6.16 8.62 16.51
N MET A 10 -6.74 7.46 16.84
CA MET A 10 -6.80 6.31 15.95
C MET A 10 -7.64 6.63 14.69
N ALA A 11 -8.78 7.30 14.86
CA ALA A 11 -9.62 7.73 13.75
C ALA A 11 -8.91 8.71 12.82
N LEU A 12 -8.18 9.70 13.36
CA LEU A 12 -7.38 10.65 12.57
C LEU A 12 -6.29 9.93 11.77
N LEU A 13 -5.56 9.00 12.39
CA LEU A 13 -4.52 8.23 11.72
C LEU A 13 -5.11 7.33 10.62
N TRP A 14 -6.23 6.66 10.89
CA TRP A 14 -6.86 5.74 9.95
C TRP A 14 -7.53 6.44 8.77
N ILE A 15 -8.34 7.49 9.02
CA ILE A 15 -9.01 8.26 7.97
C ILE A 15 -7.98 9.00 7.11
N GLY A 16 -6.98 9.62 7.75
CA GLY A 16 -5.88 10.26 7.04
C GLY A 16 -5.15 9.26 6.13
N GLY A 17 -4.79 8.09 6.67
CA GLY A 17 -4.17 7.02 5.89
C GLY A 17 -5.02 6.57 4.69
N LEU A 18 -6.33 6.44 4.86
CA LEU A 18 -7.24 6.08 3.76
C LEU A 18 -7.26 7.15 2.66
N ILE A 19 -7.39 8.42 3.03
CA ILE A 19 -7.44 9.55 2.08
C ILE A 19 -6.14 9.62 1.28
N SER A 20 -4.98 9.51 1.94
CA SER A 20 -3.67 9.51 1.28
C SER A 20 -3.50 8.30 0.36
N LEU A 21 -3.86 7.10 0.82
CA LEU A 21 -3.76 5.90 -0.01
C LEU A 21 -4.64 6.00 -1.26
N ILE A 22 -5.86 6.53 -1.14
CA ILE A 22 -6.72 6.75 -2.32
C ILE A 22 -6.03 7.69 -3.31
N GLY A 23 -5.43 8.79 -2.82
CA GLY A 23 -4.62 9.71 -3.64
C GLY A 23 -3.48 9.01 -4.37
N ASP A 24 -2.67 8.24 -3.64
CA ASP A 24 -1.54 7.49 -4.19
C ASP A 24 -1.99 6.55 -5.31
N TRP A 25 -3.07 5.78 -5.08
CA TRP A 25 -3.61 4.84 -6.06
C TRP A 25 -4.24 5.52 -7.28
N LEU A 26 -4.77 6.74 -7.10
CA LEU A 26 -5.32 7.58 -8.16
C LEU A 26 -4.18 8.06 -9.08
N LEU A 27 -3.09 8.59 -8.51
CA LEU A 27 -1.92 9.01 -9.26
C LEU A 27 -1.18 7.84 -9.91
N LEU A 28 -1.01 6.72 -9.20
CA LEU A 28 -0.33 5.52 -9.69
C LEU A 28 -1.03 4.93 -10.93
N ALA A 29 -2.34 5.03 -11.03
CA ALA A 29 -3.09 4.60 -12.21
C ALA A 29 -3.02 5.60 -13.37
N ALA A 30 -3.08 6.89 -13.07
CA ALA A 30 -3.14 7.96 -14.08
C ALA A 30 -1.78 8.28 -14.70
N LEU A 31 -0.74 8.41 -13.87
CA LEU A 31 0.55 8.95 -14.29
C LEU A 31 1.27 8.12 -15.38
N PRO A 32 1.28 6.77 -15.35
CA PRO A 32 1.90 5.98 -16.42
C PRO A 32 1.24 6.21 -17.78
N TYR A 33 -0.09 6.32 -17.79
CA TYR A 33 -0.86 6.59 -19.00
C TYR A 33 -0.64 8.02 -19.50
N TYR A 34 -0.56 8.99 -18.59
CA TYR A 34 -0.21 10.37 -18.94
C TYR A 34 1.19 10.49 -19.58
N VAL A 35 2.19 9.79 -19.02
CA VAL A 35 3.55 9.73 -19.61
C VAL A 35 3.50 9.08 -21.00
N TYR A 36 2.69 8.04 -21.18
CA TYR A 36 2.49 7.44 -22.50
C TYR A 36 1.85 8.41 -23.50
N GLN A 37 0.80 9.15 -23.10
CA GLN A 37 0.17 10.17 -23.94
C GLN A 37 1.14 11.27 -24.36
N LEU A 38 2.02 11.71 -23.44
CA LEU A 38 3.03 12.74 -23.73
C LEU A 38 4.14 12.26 -24.69
N THR A 39 4.51 10.99 -24.61
CA THR A 39 5.74 10.48 -25.25
C THR A 39 5.53 9.54 -26.43
N GLY A 40 4.37 8.85 -26.47
CA GLY A 40 4.09 7.71 -27.35
C GLY A 40 4.97 6.48 -27.08
N SER A 41 5.69 6.42 -25.95
CA SER A 41 6.74 5.43 -25.72
C SER A 41 6.47 4.56 -24.49
N LEU A 42 6.28 3.27 -24.72
CA LEU A 42 6.18 2.26 -23.67
C LEU A 42 7.45 2.18 -22.80
N LEU A 43 8.63 2.40 -23.41
CA LEU A 43 9.90 2.44 -22.69
C LEU A 43 9.97 3.62 -21.71
N ALA A 44 9.50 4.80 -22.11
CA ALA A 44 9.46 5.97 -21.24
C ALA A 44 8.51 5.76 -20.04
N THR A 45 7.37 5.11 -20.27
CA THR A 45 6.44 4.73 -19.21
C THR A 45 7.04 3.69 -18.27
N ALA A 46 7.68 2.65 -18.80
CA ALA A 46 8.34 1.63 -17.98
C ALA A 46 9.48 2.20 -17.13
N ALA A 47 10.28 3.11 -17.70
CA ALA A 47 11.35 3.81 -16.96
C ALA A 47 10.77 4.64 -15.80
N MET A 48 9.63 5.30 -15.99
CA MET A 48 8.93 6.01 -14.91
C MET A 48 8.54 5.07 -13.77
N THR A 49 7.93 3.93 -14.10
CA THR A 49 7.53 2.92 -13.11
C THR A 49 8.75 2.37 -12.36
N VAL A 50 9.88 2.17 -13.05
CA VAL A 50 11.14 1.78 -12.39
C VAL A 50 11.61 2.86 -11.41
N MET A 51 11.56 4.13 -11.77
CA MET A 51 11.93 5.24 -10.86
C MET A 51 11.02 5.30 -9.63
N GLN A 52 9.76 4.89 -9.75
CA GLN A 52 8.83 4.78 -8.62
C GLN A 52 9.19 3.61 -7.69
N LEU A 53 9.59 2.47 -8.24
CA LEU A 53 9.87 1.25 -7.46
C LEU A 53 11.29 1.23 -6.89
N ALA A 54 12.26 1.84 -7.56
CA ALA A 54 13.68 1.77 -7.20
C ALA A 54 13.97 2.17 -5.75
N PRO A 55 13.39 3.27 -5.19
CA PRO A 55 13.62 3.63 -3.80
C PRO A 55 13.21 2.53 -2.82
N SER A 56 12.04 1.90 -3.00
CA SER A 56 11.55 0.87 -2.09
C SER A 56 12.44 -0.38 -2.05
N VAL A 57 13.10 -0.72 -3.16
CA VAL A 57 13.98 -1.89 -3.24
C VAL A 57 15.29 -1.62 -2.50
N VAL A 58 15.83 -0.41 -2.60
CA VAL A 58 17.18 -0.10 -2.09
C VAL A 58 17.14 0.48 -0.67
N LEU A 59 16.11 1.27 -0.34
CA LEU A 59 16.09 2.11 0.86
C LEU A 59 15.13 1.61 1.96
N SER A 60 14.28 0.63 1.68
CA SER A 60 13.29 0.13 2.66
C SER A 60 13.92 -0.42 3.94
N SER A 61 15.03 -1.16 3.84
CA SER A 61 15.75 -1.71 5.01
C SER A 61 16.32 -0.62 5.92
N PHE A 62 16.65 0.56 5.36
CA PHE A 62 17.21 1.67 6.12
C PHE A 62 16.14 2.52 6.82
N ALA A 63 14.95 2.61 6.23
CA ALA A 63 13.90 3.49 6.73
C ALA A 63 13.48 3.19 8.18
N GLY A 64 13.42 1.91 8.57
CA GLY A 64 13.13 1.50 9.95
C GLY A 64 14.13 2.03 10.96
N VAL A 65 15.43 1.92 10.66
CA VAL A 65 16.53 2.37 11.53
C VAL A 65 16.44 3.87 11.83
N PHE A 66 16.06 4.67 10.84
CA PHE A 66 15.90 6.12 11.00
C PHE A 66 14.63 6.48 11.77
N VAL A 67 13.51 5.82 11.45
CA VAL A 67 12.23 6.05 12.13
C VAL A 67 12.31 5.70 13.62
N ASP A 68 13.11 4.70 13.98
CA ASP A 68 13.31 4.31 15.38
C ASP A 68 13.97 5.40 16.22
N ARG A 69 14.78 6.26 15.59
CA ARG A 69 15.50 7.36 16.25
C ARG A 69 14.75 8.68 16.21
N TRP A 70 13.87 8.88 15.23
CA TRP A 70 13.16 10.15 15.03
C TRP A 70 11.83 10.20 15.77
N ASN A 71 11.25 11.40 15.88
CA ASN A 71 9.90 11.58 16.38
C ASN A 71 8.91 11.13 15.29
N ARG A 72 8.18 10.03 15.53
CA ARG A 72 7.32 9.37 14.54
C ARG A 72 6.23 10.30 14.01
N LYS A 73 5.59 11.07 14.91
CA LYS A 73 4.57 12.07 14.54
C LYS A 73 5.18 13.15 13.64
N ALA A 74 6.34 13.69 14.02
CA ALA A 74 7.02 14.72 13.24
C ALA A 74 7.46 14.19 11.86
N THR A 75 8.00 12.96 11.80
CA THR A 75 8.35 12.29 10.55
C THR A 75 7.14 12.17 9.63
N LEU A 76 5.99 11.73 10.14
CA LEU A 76 4.77 11.61 9.34
C LEU A 76 4.30 12.97 8.80
N ILE A 77 4.30 14.02 9.63
CA ILE A 77 3.93 15.37 9.19
C ILE A 77 4.88 15.86 8.09
N LEU A 78 6.19 15.72 8.30
CA LEU A 78 7.21 16.16 7.35
C LEU A 78 7.10 15.41 6.02
N CYS A 79 6.95 14.08 6.06
CA CYS A 79 6.78 13.27 4.85
C CYS A 79 5.53 13.68 4.07
N ASN A 80 4.41 13.95 4.73
CA ASN A 80 3.18 14.40 4.05
C ASN A 80 3.36 15.80 3.43
N ILE A 81 3.98 16.74 4.13
CA ILE A 81 4.25 18.09 3.59
C ILE A 81 5.19 18.01 2.38
N LEU A 82 6.26 17.20 2.47
CA LEU A 82 7.20 17.01 1.37
C LEU A 82 6.52 16.37 0.17
N GLN A 83 5.73 15.31 0.37
CA GLN A 83 4.98 14.65 -0.72
C GLN A 83 4.00 15.61 -1.39
N CYS A 84 3.25 16.41 -0.62
CA CYS A 84 2.39 17.46 -1.17
C CYS A 84 3.17 18.41 -2.09
N GLY A 85 4.28 18.97 -1.61
CA GLY A 85 5.08 19.91 -2.39
C GLY A 85 5.69 19.27 -3.64
N ILE A 86 6.20 18.05 -3.53
CA ILE A 86 6.86 17.33 -4.63
C ILE A 86 5.84 16.93 -5.71
N VAL A 87 4.68 16.40 -5.34
CA VAL A 87 3.65 15.96 -6.29
C VAL A 87 3.02 17.14 -7.01
N LEU A 88 2.85 18.31 -6.36
CA LEU A 88 2.38 19.53 -7.01
C LEU A 88 3.27 19.99 -8.18
N LEU A 89 4.55 19.63 -8.20
CA LEU A 89 5.44 19.96 -9.32
C LEU A 89 4.99 19.28 -10.62
N LEU A 90 4.22 18.20 -10.57
CA LEU A 90 3.65 17.57 -11.77
C LEU A 90 2.67 18.49 -12.51
N LEU A 91 2.08 19.50 -11.85
CA LEU A 91 1.22 20.50 -12.50
C LEU A 91 2.00 21.40 -13.47
N LEU A 92 3.33 21.46 -13.36
CA LEU A 92 4.19 22.25 -14.26
C LEU A 92 4.54 21.49 -15.55
N VAL A 93 4.18 20.21 -15.64
CA VAL A 93 4.51 19.35 -16.78
C VAL A 93 3.48 19.58 -17.89
N HIS A 94 3.93 20.17 -19.01
CA HIS A 94 3.06 20.48 -20.15
C HIS A 94 3.53 19.85 -21.47
N SER A 95 4.75 19.31 -21.51
CA SER A 95 5.31 18.75 -22.74
C SER A 95 6.38 17.69 -22.44
N LYS A 96 6.75 16.93 -23.47
CA LYS A 96 7.74 15.85 -23.41
C LYS A 96 9.11 16.29 -22.87
N SER A 97 9.51 17.56 -23.01
CA SER A 97 10.80 18.05 -22.49
C SER A 97 10.89 18.01 -20.96
N TRP A 98 9.74 17.96 -20.28
CA TRP A 98 9.64 17.87 -18.82
C TRP A 98 9.66 16.43 -18.29
N LEU A 99 9.80 15.43 -19.17
CA LEU A 99 9.83 14.02 -18.76
C LEU A 99 10.91 13.72 -17.69
N PRO A 100 12.13 14.27 -17.75
CA PRO A 100 13.10 14.07 -16.67
C PRO A 100 12.62 14.62 -15.31
N ALA A 101 11.87 15.72 -15.31
CA ALA A 101 11.30 16.27 -14.08
C ALA A 101 10.24 15.32 -13.48
N VAL A 102 9.43 14.67 -14.31
CA VAL A 102 8.48 13.62 -13.86
C VAL A 102 9.23 12.48 -13.16
N TYR A 103 10.34 12.01 -13.73
CA TYR A 103 11.14 10.94 -13.12
C TYR A 103 11.72 11.33 -11.77
N VAL A 104 12.24 12.56 -11.65
CA VAL A 104 12.75 13.08 -10.38
C VAL A 104 11.63 13.19 -9.35
N VAL A 105 10.47 13.74 -9.74
CA VAL A 105 9.33 13.89 -8.84
C VAL A 105 8.86 12.55 -8.29
N VAL A 106 8.66 11.56 -9.17
CA VAL A 106 8.19 10.23 -8.77
C VAL A 106 9.23 9.51 -7.90
N PHE A 107 10.52 9.63 -8.22
CA PHE A 107 11.58 9.03 -7.41
C PHE A 107 11.68 9.63 -6.01
N VAL A 108 11.63 10.97 -5.91
CA VAL A 108 11.72 11.65 -4.62
C VAL A 108 10.45 11.40 -3.80
N GLN A 109 9.26 11.45 -4.42
CA GLN A 109 8.00 11.10 -3.76
C GLN A 109 8.06 9.68 -3.20
N ALA A 110 8.46 8.70 -4.03
CA ALA A 110 8.60 7.32 -3.60
C ALA A 110 9.60 7.17 -2.45
N THR A 111 10.74 7.88 -2.51
CA THR A 111 11.75 7.88 -1.43
C THR A 111 11.18 8.39 -0.10
N VAL A 112 10.43 9.50 -0.13
CA VAL A 112 9.80 10.07 1.06
C VAL A 112 8.72 9.13 1.63
N SER A 113 7.98 8.46 0.75
CA SER A 113 6.89 7.55 1.12
C SER A 113 7.37 6.33 1.94
N ILE A 114 8.61 5.87 1.73
CA ILE A 114 9.19 4.72 2.46
C ILE A 114 9.15 4.92 3.99
N PHE A 115 9.27 6.17 4.47
CA PHE A 115 9.27 6.46 5.90
C PHE A 115 7.87 6.49 6.52
N VAL A 116 6.81 6.58 5.71
CA VAL A 116 5.43 6.74 6.19
C VAL A 116 4.93 5.47 6.88
N ALA A 117 4.99 4.33 6.19
CA ALA A 117 4.53 3.05 6.73
C ALA A 117 5.21 2.67 8.07
N PRO A 118 6.55 2.61 8.20
CA PRO A 118 7.20 2.27 9.46
C PRO A 118 6.86 3.27 10.57
N ALA A 119 6.76 4.57 10.27
CA ALA A 119 6.38 5.57 11.27
C ALA A 119 4.92 5.41 11.73
N GLN A 120 4.00 5.03 10.83
CA GLN A 120 2.61 4.71 11.18
C GLN A 120 2.53 3.46 12.06
N TYR A 121 3.21 2.38 11.70
CA TYR A 121 3.20 1.14 12.49
C TYR A 121 3.84 1.32 13.86
N ALA A 122 4.90 2.11 13.97
CA ALA A 122 5.52 2.44 15.26
C ALA A 122 4.62 3.33 16.14
N LEU A 123 3.72 4.10 15.55
CA LEU A 123 2.78 4.94 16.28
C LEU A 123 1.59 4.16 16.82
N LEU A 124 1.19 3.10 16.12
CA LEU A 124 -0.05 2.38 16.40
C LEU A 124 -0.16 1.84 17.83
N PRO A 125 0.88 1.23 18.44
CA PRO A 125 0.82 0.77 19.83
C PRO A 125 0.66 1.87 20.88
N HIS A 126 0.87 3.14 20.50
CA HIS A 126 0.64 4.29 21.39
C HIS A 126 -0.80 4.78 21.35
N LEU A 127 -1.61 4.29 20.40
CA LEU A 127 -2.97 4.76 20.15
C LEU A 127 -4.04 3.76 20.60
N VAL A 128 -3.71 2.48 20.68
CA VAL A 128 -4.65 1.39 21.01
C VAL A 128 -4.04 0.46 22.07
N ALA A 129 -4.90 -0.25 22.80
CA ALA A 129 -4.43 -1.25 23.76
C ALA A 129 -3.78 -2.46 23.05
N GLU A 130 -2.89 -3.19 23.74
CA GLU A 130 -2.15 -4.33 23.17
C GLU A 130 -3.09 -5.42 22.61
N ASN A 131 -4.19 -5.71 23.31
CA ASN A 131 -5.20 -6.66 22.87
C ASN A 131 -6.03 -6.17 21.66
N GLU A 132 -5.99 -4.88 21.34
CA GLU A 132 -6.69 -4.29 20.19
C GLU A 132 -5.78 -4.16 18.95
N LEU A 133 -4.47 -4.44 19.08
CA LEU A 133 -3.48 -4.28 18.00
C LEU A 133 -3.81 -5.09 16.75
N THR A 134 -4.30 -6.32 16.90
CA THR A 134 -4.67 -7.16 15.74
C THR A 134 -5.82 -6.53 14.97
N THR A 135 -6.85 -6.06 15.68
CA THR A 135 -8.00 -5.38 15.09
C THR A 135 -7.61 -4.04 14.46
N ALA A 136 -6.66 -3.32 15.06
CA ALA A 136 -6.12 -2.09 14.50
C ALA A 136 -5.33 -2.35 13.19
N ASN A 137 -4.47 -3.38 13.16
CA ASN A 137 -3.75 -3.77 11.94
C ASN A 137 -4.70 -4.24 10.83
N SER A 138 -5.74 -4.99 11.17
CA SER A 138 -6.82 -5.35 10.23
C SER A 138 -7.49 -4.14 9.59
N LEU A 139 -7.74 -3.07 10.37
CA LEU A 139 -8.27 -1.81 9.85
C LEU A 139 -7.32 -1.16 8.84
N PHE A 140 -6.00 -1.16 9.07
CA PHE A 140 -5.02 -0.69 8.08
C PHE A 140 -5.00 -1.56 6.82
N GLY A 141 -5.18 -2.87 6.95
CA GLY A 141 -5.35 -3.78 5.80
C GLY A 141 -6.57 -3.39 4.95
N ILE A 142 -7.69 -3.07 5.58
CA ILE A 142 -8.91 -2.59 4.91
C ILE A 142 -8.64 -1.28 4.16
N ASN A 143 -7.88 -0.34 4.74
CA ASN A 143 -7.51 0.91 4.05
C ASN A 143 -6.85 0.66 2.70
N ASN A 144 -5.85 -0.21 2.68
CA ASN A 144 -5.11 -0.52 1.46
C ASN A 144 -6.02 -1.14 0.39
N GLN A 145 -6.94 -2.02 0.79
CA GLN A 145 -7.86 -2.65 -0.16
C GLN A 145 -8.92 -1.67 -0.69
N LEU A 146 -9.47 -0.80 0.16
CA LEU A 146 -10.40 0.25 -0.27
C LEU A 146 -9.71 1.22 -1.25
N ALA A 147 -8.48 1.63 -0.95
CA ALA A 147 -7.73 2.51 -1.83
C ALA A 147 -7.42 1.87 -3.18
N ARG A 148 -7.03 0.59 -3.20
CA ARG A 148 -6.84 -0.20 -4.43
C ARG A 148 -8.10 -0.38 -5.26
N LEU A 149 -9.25 -0.49 -4.59
CA LEU A 149 -10.54 -0.66 -5.24
C LEU A 149 -11.03 0.65 -5.85
N ILE A 150 -10.85 1.77 -5.15
CA ILE A 150 -11.44 3.07 -5.47
C ILE A 150 -10.49 3.93 -6.31
N GLY A 151 -9.20 3.95 -5.98
CA GLY A 151 -8.21 4.86 -6.56
C GLY A 151 -8.04 4.71 -8.07
N PRO A 152 -7.73 3.52 -8.62
CA PRO A 152 -7.43 3.37 -10.04
C PRO A 152 -8.60 3.72 -10.98
N PRO A 153 -9.85 3.26 -10.73
CA PRO A 153 -10.99 3.67 -11.55
C PRO A 153 -11.23 5.19 -11.53
N LEU A 154 -11.13 5.82 -10.35
CA LEU A 154 -11.25 7.26 -10.23
C LEU A 154 -10.12 8.00 -10.96
N GLY A 155 -8.88 7.52 -10.84
CA GLY A 155 -7.73 8.13 -11.48
C GLY A 155 -7.79 8.05 -13.00
N GLY A 156 -8.17 6.89 -13.53
CA GLY A 156 -8.41 6.72 -14.97
C GLY A 156 -9.55 7.61 -15.48
N ALA A 157 -10.67 7.68 -14.76
CA ALA A 157 -11.81 8.53 -15.13
C ALA A 157 -11.45 10.02 -15.12
N LEU A 158 -10.79 10.49 -14.06
CA LEU A 158 -10.36 11.89 -13.95
C LEU A 158 -9.35 12.26 -15.04
N LEU A 159 -8.38 11.39 -15.31
CA LEU A 159 -7.42 11.59 -16.39
C LEU A 159 -8.12 11.64 -17.76
N GLY A 160 -9.05 10.72 -18.02
CA GLY A 160 -9.78 10.65 -19.28
C GLY A 160 -10.70 11.85 -19.54
N SER A 161 -11.31 12.42 -18.50
CA SER A 161 -12.26 13.53 -18.63
C SER A 161 -11.63 14.92 -18.49
N PHE A 162 -10.62 15.07 -17.63
CA PHE A 162 -10.11 16.38 -17.20
C PHE A 162 -8.58 16.49 -17.27
N GLY A 163 -7.88 15.44 -17.71
CA GLY A 163 -6.41 15.40 -17.74
C GLY A 163 -5.77 15.11 -16.38
N ILE A 164 -4.45 15.26 -16.30
CA ILE A 164 -3.66 14.88 -15.12
C ILE A 164 -3.78 15.88 -13.95
N ASN A 165 -4.14 17.13 -14.21
CA ASN A 165 -4.14 18.19 -13.21
C ASN A 165 -5.05 17.90 -11.98
N PRO A 166 -6.32 17.49 -12.14
CA PRO A 166 -7.16 17.15 -10.98
C PRO A 166 -6.67 15.91 -10.23
N VAL A 167 -6.06 14.95 -10.92
CA VAL A 167 -5.44 13.77 -10.29
C VAL A 167 -4.31 14.22 -9.34
N VAL A 168 -3.40 15.05 -9.84
CA VAL A 168 -2.28 15.60 -9.07
C VAL A 168 -2.76 16.48 -7.91
N ALA A 169 -3.78 17.30 -8.14
CA ALA A 169 -4.32 18.19 -7.11
C ALA A 169 -4.99 17.42 -5.97
N LEU A 170 -5.76 16.37 -6.29
CA LEU A 170 -6.41 15.51 -5.29
C LEU A 170 -5.37 14.73 -4.48
N ASP A 171 -4.38 14.15 -5.14
CA ASP A 171 -3.31 13.42 -4.45
C ASP A 171 -2.48 14.34 -3.55
N SER A 172 -2.02 15.47 -4.07
CA SER A 172 -1.28 16.46 -3.28
C SER A 172 -2.09 17.01 -2.10
N GLY A 173 -3.37 17.31 -2.35
CA GLY A 173 -4.32 17.76 -1.32
C GLY A 173 -4.55 16.70 -0.25
N SER A 174 -4.52 15.41 -0.60
CA SER A 174 -4.64 14.30 0.33
C SER A 174 -3.53 14.35 1.38
N PHE A 175 -2.27 14.52 0.97
CA PHE A 175 -1.14 14.63 1.88
C PHE A 175 -1.25 15.86 2.79
N LEU A 176 -1.71 17.00 2.27
CA LEU A 176 -1.92 18.20 3.08
C LEU A 176 -2.99 17.97 4.16
N ILE A 177 -4.10 17.32 3.82
CA ILE A 177 -5.17 16.96 4.77
C ILE A 177 -4.60 16.06 5.87
N VAL A 178 -3.79 15.05 5.51
CA VAL A 178 -3.16 14.15 6.49
C VAL A 178 -2.19 14.90 7.40
N ALA A 179 -1.33 15.77 6.84
CA ALA A 179 -0.42 16.59 7.64
C ALA A 179 -1.19 17.43 8.68
N LEU A 180 -2.29 18.06 8.27
CA LEU A 180 -3.15 18.83 9.17
C LEU A 180 -3.79 17.96 10.25
N MET A 181 -4.36 16.80 9.88
CA MET A 181 -4.94 15.85 10.84
C MET A 181 -3.91 15.39 11.89
N LEU A 182 -2.69 15.11 11.46
CA LEU A 182 -1.61 14.67 12.33
C LEU A 182 -1.15 15.78 13.28
N ILE A 183 -1.16 17.06 12.89
CA ILE A 183 -0.83 18.17 13.79
C ILE A 183 -1.73 18.15 15.04
N TYR A 184 -3.03 17.90 14.87
CA TYR A 184 -4.02 17.83 15.94
C TYR A 184 -4.01 16.54 16.78
N MET A 185 -3.20 15.55 16.41
CA MET A 185 -3.09 14.28 17.13
C MET A 185 -2.13 14.38 18.32
N VAL A 186 -2.51 13.86 19.49
CA VAL A 186 -1.64 13.87 20.69
C VAL A 186 -1.09 12.46 20.92
N VAL A 187 0.23 12.31 20.99
CA VAL A 187 0.88 11.00 21.13
C VAL A 187 1.85 11.01 22.33
N PRO A 188 1.70 10.10 23.31
CA PRO A 188 2.68 9.88 24.36
C PRO A 188 3.95 9.19 23.82
N SER A 189 5.13 9.48 24.37
CA SER A 189 6.39 8.80 24.04
C SER A 189 6.68 7.66 25.00
N LEU A 190 6.92 6.44 24.51
CA LEU A 190 7.42 5.30 25.30
C LEU A 190 8.63 4.63 24.61
N PRO A 191 9.56 4.03 25.37
CA PRO A 191 10.70 3.32 24.83
C PRO A 191 10.32 1.95 24.24
N PHE A 192 11.09 1.52 23.23
CA PHE A 192 10.80 0.36 22.38
C PHE A 192 11.68 -0.85 22.77
N HIS A 193 11.09 -2.04 22.88
CA HIS A 193 11.81 -3.32 23.03
C HIS A 193 11.09 -4.40 22.19
N ILE A 194 11.74 -4.99 21.19
CA ILE A 194 11.14 -6.01 20.31
C ILE A 194 11.87 -7.35 20.45
N PRO A 195 11.41 -8.26 21.34
CA PRO A 195 12.03 -9.58 21.49
C PRO A 195 11.71 -10.56 20.34
N VAL A 196 10.73 -10.27 19.48
CA VAL A 196 10.22 -11.17 18.43
C VAL A 196 10.81 -10.94 17.02
N LEU A 197 11.70 -9.96 16.84
CA LEU A 197 12.28 -9.62 15.53
C LEU A 197 12.94 -10.80 14.80
N PRO A 198 13.74 -11.68 15.43
CA PRO A 198 14.36 -12.81 14.75
C PRO A 198 13.31 -13.80 14.19
N VAL A 199 12.21 -14.00 14.91
CA VAL A 199 11.13 -14.89 14.48
C VAL A 199 10.39 -14.30 13.28
N ALA A 200 10.05 -13.01 13.32
CA ALA A 200 9.39 -12.32 12.22
C ALA A 200 10.24 -12.33 10.93
N LEU A 201 11.56 -12.11 11.05
CA LEU A 201 12.49 -12.18 9.92
C LEU A 201 12.59 -13.60 9.35
N THR A 202 12.62 -14.62 10.21
CA THR A 202 12.68 -16.03 9.76
C THR A 202 11.41 -16.40 9.00
N VAL A 203 10.23 -16.02 9.51
CA VAL A 203 8.95 -16.25 8.83
C VAL A 203 8.89 -15.51 7.49
N ALA A 204 9.30 -14.24 7.45
CA ALA A 204 9.34 -13.46 6.21
C ALA A 204 10.29 -14.06 5.16
N LEU A 205 11.46 -14.56 5.59
CA LEU A 205 12.44 -15.21 4.71
C LEU A 205 11.91 -16.53 4.12
N LEU A 206 11.15 -17.30 4.91
CA LEU A 206 10.61 -18.59 4.49
C LEU A 206 9.36 -18.45 3.62
N LEU A 207 8.43 -17.56 3.97
CA LEU A 207 7.16 -17.38 3.25
C LEU A 207 7.25 -16.40 2.07
N GLY A 208 8.19 -15.45 2.11
CA GLY A 208 8.32 -14.41 1.08
C GLY A 208 8.53 -14.95 -0.33
N PRO A 209 9.55 -15.81 -0.57
CA PRO A 209 9.79 -16.39 -1.89
C PRO A 209 8.62 -17.22 -2.41
N GLU A 210 7.93 -17.95 -1.52
CA GLU A 210 6.75 -18.77 -1.83
C GLU A 210 5.57 -17.92 -2.34
N GLN A 211 5.25 -16.80 -1.67
CA GLN A 211 4.20 -15.88 -2.13
C GLN A 211 4.51 -15.31 -3.52
N VAL A 212 5.75 -14.89 -3.76
CA VAL A 212 6.16 -14.30 -5.04
C VAL A 212 6.11 -15.36 -6.15
N ALA A 213 6.69 -16.54 -5.91
CA ALA A 213 6.73 -17.62 -6.90
C ALA A 213 5.33 -18.10 -7.27
N THR A 214 4.46 -18.31 -6.28
CA THR A 214 3.07 -18.73 -6.51
C THR A 214 2.28 -17.68 -7.27
N GLY A 215 2.44 -16.39 -6.91
CA GLY A 215 1.80 -15.28 -7.60
C GLY A 215 2.19 -15.19 -9.08
N VAL A 216 3.48 -15.27 -9.39
CA VAL A 216 4.00 -15.25 -10.76
C VAL A 216 3.54 -16.48 -11.55
N ALA A 217 3.61 -17.68 -10.97
CA ALA A 217 3.22 -18.92 -11.63
C ALA A 217 1.73 -18.95 -11.98
N LEU A 218 0.85 -18.58 -11.04
CA LEU A 218 -0.59 -18.49 -11.28
C LEU A 218 -0.92 -17.45 -12.34
N GLN A 219 -0.33 -16.24 -12.24
CA GLN A 219 -0.55 -15.21 -13.26
C GLN A 219 -0.14 -15.69 -14.64
N THR A 220 1.04 -16.30 -14.77
CA THR A 220 1.53 -16.81 -16.05
C THR A 220 0.62 -17.90 -16.60
N LEU A 221 0.23 -18.88 -15.78
CA LEU A 221 -0.69 -19.96 -16.17
C LEU A 221 -1.99 -19.39 -16.74
N MET A 222 -2.54 -18.35 -16.10
CA MET A 222 -3.79 -17.73 -16.52
C MET A 222 -3.66 -16.90 -17.80
N GLN A 223 -2.50 -16.27 -18.03
CA GLN A 223 -2.20 -15.60 -19.29
C GLN A 223 -2.10 -16.62 -20.43
N THR A 224 -1.48 -17.78 -20.19
CA THR A 224 -1.27 -18.81 -21.23
C THR A 224 -2.51 -19.65 -21.50
N SER A 225 -3.41 -19.80 -20.52
CA SER A 225 -4.59 -20.66 -20.63
C SER A 225 -5.86 -19.96 -21.11
N VAL A 226 -5.83 -18.62 -21.29
CA VAL A 226 -7.01 -17.83 -21.68
C VAL A 226 -6.71 -16.99 -22.91
N GLU A 227 -7.64 -17.03 -23.87
CA GLU A 227 -7.56 -16.28 -25.12
C GLU A 227 -7.46 -14.76 -24.85
N ASN A 228 -6.65 -14.05 -25.65
CA ASN A 228 -6.31 -12.64 -25.44
C ASN A 228 -7.52 -11.71 -25.31
N SER A 229 -8.64 -12.06 -25.95
CA SER A 229 -9.92 -11.31 -25.91
C SER A 229 -10.62 -11.33 -24.55
N TYR A 230 -10.26 -12.26 -23.66
CA TYR A 230 -10.87 -12.42 -22.33
C TYR A 230 -9.92 -12.09 -21.17
N GLN A 231 -8.63 -11.88 -21.43
CA GLN A 231 -7.64 -11.62 -20.37
C GLN A 231 -8.01 -10.44 -19.47
N GLY A 232 -8.48 -9.32 -20.04
CA GLY A 232 -8.93 -8.18 -19.25
C GLY A 232 -10.09 -8.50 -18.29
N ARG A 233 -11.05 -9.34 -18.72
CA ARG A 233 -12.18 -9.77 -17.89
C ARG A 233 -11.73 -10.74 -16.79
N LEU A 234 -10.82 -11.66 -17.13
CA LEU A 234 -10.25 -12.62 -16.18
C LEU A 234 -9.47 -11.88 -15.08
N PHE A 235 -8.49 -11.04 -15.44
CA PHE A 235 -7.70 -10.29 -14.48
C PHE A 235 -8.52 -9.29 -13.67
N GLY A 236 -9.54 -8.67 -14.29
CA GLY A 236 -10.49 -7.83 -13.58
C GLY A 236 -11.26 -8.61 -12.51
N THR A 237 -11.84 -9.75 -12.87
CA THR A 237 -12.61 -10.61 -11.94
C THR A 237 -11.74 -11.17 -10.82
N MET A 238 -10.50 -11.55 -11.12
CA MET A 238 -9.56 -12.02 -10.10
C MET A 238 -9.10 -10.91 -9.17
N GLY A 239 -8.84 -9.71 -9.71
CA GLY A 239 -8.50 -8.54 -8.92
C GLY A 239 -9.60 -8.22 -7.92
N THR A 240 -10.86 -8.19 -8.37
CA THR A 240 -12.01 -7.92 -7.48
C THR A 240 -12.25 -9.04 -6.48
N THR A 241 -12.17 -10.30 -6.91
CA THR A 241 -12.32 -11.47 -6.03
C THR A 241 -11.23 -11.51 -4.97
N GLY A 242 -9.96 -11.33 -5.36
CA GLY A 242 -8.82 -11.30 -4.46
C GLY A 242 -8.90 -10.14 -3.46
N ALA A 243 -9.34 -8.95 -3.90
CA ALA A 243 -9.58 -7.81 -3.02
C ALA A 243 -10.68 -8.13 -1.99
N LEU A 244 -11.83 -8.68 -2.43
CA LEU A 244 -12.93 -9.08 -1.56
C LEU A 244 -12.48 -10.09 -0.49
N PHE A 245 -11.82 -11.18 -0.88
CA PHE A 245 -11.35 -12.18 0.07
C PHE A 245 -10.26 -11.65 1.00
N SER A 246 -9.38 -10.77 0.51
CA SER A 246 -8.40 -10.10 1.37
C SER A 246 -9.07 -9.17 2.39
N MET A 247 -10.14 -8.46 2.00
CA MET A 247 -10.94 -7.64 2.91
C MET A 247 -11.64 -8.50 3.97
N LEU A 248 -12.23 -9.62 3.57
CA LEU A 248 -12.85 -10.58 4.51
C LEU A 248 -11.80 -11.14 5.47
N GLY A 249 -10.65 -11.59 4.96
CA GLY A 249 -9.53 -12.07 5.78
C GLY A 249 -9.10 -11.03 6.81
N GLY A 250 -8.91 -9.78 6.39
CA GLY A 250 -8.62 -8.65 7.29
C GLY A 250 -9.72 -8.42 8.32
N ALA A 251 -10.99 -8.44 7.90
CA ALA A 251 -12.15 -8.23 8.79
C ALA A 251 -12.26 -9.31 9.87
N PHE A 252 -11.91 -10.57 9.56
CA PHE A 252 -11.95 -11.69 10.51
C PHE A 252 -10.66 -11.83 11.34
N ALA A 253 -9.49 -11.40 10.82
CA ALA A 253 -8.21 -11.52 11.51
C ALA A 253 -8.20 -10.82 12.88
N GLY A 254 -8.82 -9.64 12.99
CA GLY A 254 -8.94 -8.89 14.25
C GLY A 254 -9.69 -9.67 15.33
N PRO A 255 -11.00 -9.98 15.12
CA PRO A 255 -11.78 -10.77 16.06
C PRO A 255 -11.20 -12.16 16.37
N LEU A 256 -10.58 -12.83 15.39
CA LEU A 256 -9.92 -14.12 15.62
C LEU A 256 -8.70 -13.98 16.54
N GLY A 257 -7.86 -12.96 16.32
CA GLY A 257 -6.70 -12.69 17.17
C GLY A 257 -7.09 -12.26 18.58
N GLU A 258 -8.17 -11.48 18.74
CA GLU A 258 -8.71 -11.12 20.06
C GLU A 258 -9.25 -12.33 20.82
N ARG A 259 -9.92 -13.26 20.11
CA ARG A 259 -10.59 -14.41 20.75
C ARG A 259 -9.64 -15.57 21.05
N PHE A 260 -8.69 -15.85 20.17
CA PHE A 260 -7.83 -17.03 20.25
C PHE A 260 -6.35 -16.72 20.47
N GLY A 261 -5.96 -15.44 20.47
CA GLY A 261 -4.56 -15.02 20.54
C GLY A 261 -3.87 -15.01 19.17
N ILE A 262 -2.75 -14.28 19.09
CA ILE A 262 -2.02 -14.05 17.83
C ILE A 262 -1.36 -15.35 17.33
N VAL A 263 -0.79 -16.16 18.22
CA VAL A 263 -0.05 -17.38 17.83
C VAL A 263 -0.97 -18.43 17.19
N PRO A 264 -2.12 -18.82 17.79
CA PRO A 264 -3.03 -19.76 17.12
C PRO A 264 -3.63 -19.22 15.82
N ALA A 265 -3.80 -17.91 15.69
CA ALA A 265 -4.24 -17.29 14.43
C ALA A 265 -3.18 -17.46 13.32
N LEU A 266 -1.89 -17.34 13.65
CA LEU A 266 -0.79 -17.61 12.72
C LEU A 266 -0.73 -19.10 12.32
N ASP A 267 -0.94 -20.01 13.28
CA ASP A 267 -0.97 -21.46 12.99
C ASP A 267 -2.09 -21.83 12.01
N VAL A 268 -3.27 -21.21 12.15
CA VAL A 268 -4.38 -21.38 11.20
C VAL A 268 -4.02 -20.87 9.81
N THR A 269 -3.34 -19.73 9.70
CA THR A 269 -2.89 -19.23 8.38
C THR A 269 -1.89 -20.18 7.71
N ALA A 270 -0.94 -20.73 8.46
CA ALA A 270 0.01 -21.71 7.94
C ALA A 270 -0.70 -22.99 7.45
N LEU A 271 -1.71 -23.46 8.20
CA LEU A 271 -2.52 -24.61 7.79
C LEU A 271 -3.30 -24.35 6.50
N LEU A 272 -3.91 -23.17 6.36
CA LEU A 272 -4.64 -22.79 5.14
C LEU A 272 -3.73 -22.74 3.92
N THR A 273 -2.49 -22.24 4.07
CA THR A 273 -1.48 -22.27 3.00
C THR A 273 -1.14 -23.70 2.58
N LEU A 274 -0.97 -24.61 3.54
CA LEU A 274 -0.73 -26.04 3.24
C LEU A 274 -1.91 -26.69 2.51
N VAL A 275 -3.15 -26.38 2.92
CA VAL A 275 -4.36 -26.87 2.23
C VAL A 275 -4.43 -26.32 0.80
N ALA A 276 -4.18 -25.02 0.61
CA ALA A 276 -4.17 -24.41 -0.71
C ALA A 276 -3.11 -25.04 -1.63
N ALA A 277 -1.91 -25.30 -1.11
CA ALA A 277 -0.86 -26.01 -1.83
C ALA A 277 -1.31 -27.43 -2.24
N GLY A 278 -2.02 -28.14 -1.35
CA GLY A 278 -2.61 -29.45 -1.65
C GLY A 278 -3.63 -29.39 -2.80
N ILE A 279 -4.54 -28.41 -2.79
CA ILE A 279 -5.52 -28.22 -3.88
C ILE A 279 -4.81 -27.99 -5.21
N VAL A 280 -3.82 -27.08 -5.25
CA VAL A 280 -3.04 -26.80 -6.46
C VAL A 280 -2.36 -28.07 -6.98
N PHE A 281 -1.75 -28.86 -6.09
CA PHE A 281 -1.07 -30.10 -6.45
C PHE A 281 -2.02 -31.12 -7.09
N PHE A 282 -3.22 -31.31 -6.54
CA PHE A 282 -4.19 -32.28 -7.06
C PHE A 282 -4.91 -31.78 -8.31
N SER A 283 -5.30 -30.50 -8.36
CA SER A 283 -6.14 -29.97 -9.44
C SER A 283 -5.39 -29.72 -10.75
N ILE A 284 -4.14 -29.25 -10.70
CA ILE A 284 -3.36 -28.94 -11.92
C ILE A 284 -2.78 -30.21 -12.55
N ARG A 285 -2.47 -31.24 -11.75
CA ARG A 285 -1.96 -32.52 -12.28
C ARG A 285 -3.04 -33.45 -12.84
N SER A 286 -4.31 -33.16 -12.56
CA SER A 286 -5.46 -33.92 -13.07
C SER A 286 -6.01 -33.43 -14.40
N THR A 287 -5.47 -32.32 -14.93
CA THR A 287 -5.84 -31.69 -16.22
C THR A 287 -4.69 -31.78 -17.21
#